data_AF-A0A9P8CKQ1-F1
#
_entry.id   AF-A0A9P8CKQ1-F1
#
_cell.length_a   1.000
_cell.length_b   1.000
_cell.length_c   1.000
_cell.angle_alpha   90.00
_cell.angle_beta   90.00
_cell.angle_gamma   90.00
#
_symmetry.space_group_name_H-M   'P 1'
#
loop_
_entity.id
_entity.type
_entity.pdbx_description
1 polymer ?
#
loop_
_entity_poly.entity_id
_entity_poly.type
_entity_poly.pdbx_seq_one_letter_code
_entity_poly.pdbx_strand_id
1 'polypeptide(L)' 'MPSTDGLQPPLQPAEREIVKSYGGWSSFMHAYGLKPHDLDDIDTAHNIVKQMAAR' A
#
# COMPACT_ATOMS: atom_id res chain seq x y z
N MET A 1 11.99 11.34 -2.81
CA MET A 1 10.77 11.61 -2.04
C MET A 1 10.90 10.90 -0.69
N PRO A 2 10.55 11.52 0.45
CA PRO A 2 10.58 10.84 1.73
C PRO A 2 9.69 9.59 1.70
N SER A 3 10.18 8.48 2.26
CA SER A 3 9.41 7.24 2.34
C SER A 3 8.16 7.46 3.19
N THR A 4 6.99 7.44 2.56
CA THR A 4 5.68 7.47 3.23
C THR A 4 5.29 6.10 3.80
N ASP A 5 6.24 5.20 4.00
CA ASP A 5 6.02 3.88 4.61
C ASP A 5 5.46 3.99 6.04
N GLY A 6 5.69 5.11 6.72
CA GLY A 6 5.06 5.41 8.01
C GLY A 6 3.56 5.75 7.94
N LEU A 7 3.01 6.00 6.74
CA LEU A 7 1.57 6.25 6.51
C LEU A 7 0.83 4.98 6.09
N GLN A 8 1.51 3.83 6.06
CA GLN A 8 0.86 2.57 5.75
C GLN A 8 -0.17 2.22 6.84
N PRO A 9 -1.37 1.77 6.45
CA PRO A 9 -2.34 1.23 7.41
C PRO A 9 -1.79 -0.04 8.06
N PRO A 10 -2.42 -0.55 9.13
CA PRO A 10 -2.06 -1.85 9.70
C PRO A 10 -2.33 -2.98 8.70
N LEU A 11 -1.29 -3.36 7.96
CA LEU A 11 -1.31 -4.46 6.98
C LEU A 11 -1.08 -5.80 7.68
N GLN A 12 -1.81 -6.82 7.24
CA GLN A 12 -1.60 -8.23 7.56
C GLN A 12 -0.26 -8.73 6.96
N PRO A 13 0.30 -9.85 7.45
CA PRO A 13 1.57 -10.38 6.94
C PRO A 13 1.57 -10.61 5.42
N ALA A 14 0.51 -11.20 4.86
CA ALA A 14 0.38 -11.44 3.43
C ALA A 14 0.32 -10.13 2.61
N GLU A 15 -0.44 -9.15 3.11
CA GLU A 15 -0.56 -7.82 2.51
C GLU A 15 0.80 -7.10 2.49
N ARG A 16 1.56 -7.22 3.59
CA ARG A 16 2.90 -6.67 3.71
C ARG A 16 3.90 -7.30 2.75
N GLU A 17 3.81 -8.60 2.49
CA GLU A 17 4.67 -9.27 1.49
C GLU A 17 4.39 -8.76 0.08
N ILE A 18 3.13 -8.52 -0.26
CA ILE A 18 2.74 -7.91 -1.55
C ILE A 18 3.35 -6.52 -1.64
N VAL A 19 3.08 -5.64 -0.67
CA VAL A 19 3.61 -4.27 -0.67
C VAL A 19 5.15 -4.25 -0.71
N LYS A 20 5.82 -5.16 0.00
CA LYS A 20 7.28 -5.32 -0.03
C LYS A 20 7.79 -5.72 -1.41
N SER A 21 7.03 -6.54 -2.14
CA SER A 21 7.35 -6.94 -3.53
C SER A 21 7.34 -5.75 -4.50
N TYR A 22 6.57 -4.70 -4.21
CA TYR A 22 6.59 -3.42 -4.95
C TYR A 22 7.70 -2.47 -4.49
N GLY A 23 8.49 -2.81 -3.46
CA GLY A 23 9.51 -1.93 -2.88
C GLY A 23 8.98 -1.03 -1.76
N GLY A 24 7.90 -1.42 -1.09
CA GLY A 24 7.32 -0.70 0.06
C GLY A 24 6.03 0.03 -0.28
N TRP A 25 5.40 0.62 0.75
CA TRP A 25 4.07 1.22 0.62
C TRP A 25 4.05 2.40 -0.37
N SER A 26 5.06 3.26 -0.31
CA SER A 26 5.20 4.40 -1.22
C SER A 26 5.29 3.96 -2.69
N SER A 27 6.08 2.92 -2.96
CA SER A 27 6.29 2.40 -4.31
C SER A 27 5.03 1.70 -4.82
N PHE A 28 4.32 0.98 -3.95
CA PHE A 28 3.00 0.41 -4.24
C PHE A 28 2.01 1.51 -4.62
N MET A 29 1.80 2.52 -3.78
CA MET A 29 0.86 3.60 -4.08
C MET A 29 1.24 4.33 -5.38
N HIS A 30 2.52 4.61 -5.59
CA HIS A 30 3.00 5.24 -6.82
C HIS A 30 2.74 4.37 -8.07
N ALA A 31 2.87 3.05 -7.97
CA ALA A 31 2.58 2.13 -9.08
C ALA A 31 1.09 2.13 -9.49
N TYR A 32 0.19 2.42 -8.55
CA TYR A 32 -1.25 2.55 -8.78
C TYR A 32 -1.71 4.00 -8.98
N GLY A 33 -0.80 4.98 -8.99
CA GLY A 33 -1.13 6.40 -9.12
C GLY A 33 -1.87 7.01 -7.92
N LEU A 34 -1.77 6.36 -6.75
CA LEU A 34 -2.44 6.74 -5.51
C LEU A 34 -1.57 7.68 -4.67
N LYS A 35 -2.19 8.62 -3.96
CA LYS A 35 -1.49 9.61 -3.14
C LYS A 35 -1.38 9.14 -1.68
N PRO A 36 -0.16 8.95 -1.14
CA PRO A 36 0.02 8.46 0.24
C PRO A 36 -0.37 9.43 1.35
N HIS A 37 -0.78 10.66 1.02
CA HIS A 37 -1.27 11.67 1.97
C HIS A 37 -2.79 11.85 1.90
N ASP A 38 -3.47 11.08 1.06
CA ASP A 38 -4.91 11.15 0.84
C ASP A 38 -5.55 9.90 1.45
N LEU A 39 -6.51 10.09 2.37
CA LEU A 39 -7.08 8.99 3.15
C LEU A 39 -7.93 8.05 2.27
N ASP A 40 -8.62 8.57 1.26
CA ASP A 40 -9.40 7.77 0.31
C ASP A 40 -8.47 6.92 -0.57
N ASP A 41 -7.34 7.47 -0.99
CA ASP A 41 -6.32 6.71 -1.73
C ASP A 41 -5.65 5.64 -0.86
N ILE A 42 -5.43 5.90 0.44
CA ILE A 42 -4.91 4.91 1.38
C ILE A 42 -5.89 3.75 1.56
N ASP A 43 -7.18 4.03 1.73
CA ASP A 43 -8.22 2.99 1.84
C ASP A 43 -8.31 2.17 0.55
N THR A 44 -8.27 2.84 -0.59
CA THR A 44 -8.23 2.20 -1.92
C THR A 44 -7.01 1.29 -2.06
N ALA A 45 -5.81 1.78 -1.73
CA ALA A 45 -4.58 1.01 -1.77
C ALA A 45 -4.67 -0.23 -0.86
N HIS A 46 -5.19 -0.06 0.36
CA HIS A 46 -5.36 -1.14 1.32
C HIS A 46 -6.34 -2.20 0.80
N ASN A 47 -7.47 -1.79 0.22
CA ASN A 47 -8.45 -2.70 -0.37
C ASN A 47 -7.86 -3.48 -1.56
N ILE A 48 -7.05 -2.85 -2.42
CA ILE A 48 -6.35 -3.53 -3.51
C ILE A 48 -5.41 -4.60 -2.95
N VAL A 49 -4.55 -4.26 -2.00
CA VAL A 49 -3.61 -5.23 -1.39
C VAL A 49 -4.37 -6.37 -0.71
N LYS A 50 -5.46 -6.06 0.00
CA LYS A 50 -6.31 -7.05 0.64
C LYS A 50 -6.95 -8.02 -0.37
N GLN A 51 -7.44 -7.52 -1.50
CA GLN A 51 -7.95 -8.36 -2.58
C GLN A 51 -6.85 -9.21 -3.23
N MET A 52 -5.64 -8.69 -3.36
CA MET A 52 -4.49 -9.44 -3.85
C MET A 52 -4.07 -10.55 -2.88
N ALA A 53 -4.12 -10.29 -1.57
CA ALA A 53 -3.79 -11.27 -0.53
C ALA A 53 -4.86 -12.36 -0.34
N ALA A 54 -6.11 -12.07 -0.73
CA ALA A 54 -7.23 -13.01 -0.64
C ALA A 54 -7.29 -13.99 -1.83
N ARG A 55 -6.45 -13.82 -2.84
CA ARG A 55 -6.30 -14.72 -4.00
C ARG A 55 -5.24 -15.77 -3.75
#